data_AF-A0A6L7RYW4-F1
#
_entry.id   AF-A0A6L7RYW4-F1
#
_cell.length_a   1.000
_cell.length_b   1.000
_cell.length_c   1.000
_cell.angle_alpha   90.00
_cell.angle_beta   90.00
_cell.angle_gamma   90.00
#
_symmetry.space_group_name_H-M   'P 1'
#
loop_
_entity.id
_entity.type
_entity.pdbx_description
1 polymer ?
#
loop_
_entity_poly.entity_id
_entity_poly.type
_entity_poly.pdbx_seq_one_letter_code
_entity_poly.pdbx_strand_id
1 'polypeptide(L)'
;MPIITVEGRVGAGAPDLGRLVARELEIDFVDRLILAQIARRVNATMRALVDQERRVPSLVNRLALRVQRVLERSAVAGMGGDPYFGPGVEDLISRQYSEYEDEPHTTAEEVDDERFIATTREVIEDVADQGNIVILSRGGAAILKERNDVVRVGVVGRIEDRAGRVSERESISMDEARDFIAHSDAAQHRYFEKAFGTSPIDPFLYHFMFNTSDVTISYAARMTVLAAQSLDDDGKL
;
A
#
# COMPACT_ATOMS: atom_id res chain seq x y z
N MET A 1 -18.13 1.53 -8.56
CA MET A 1 -17.13 2.60 -8.30
C MET A 1 -15.79 1.92 -8.29
N PRO A 2 -14.86 2.22 -9.22
CA PRO A 2 -13.66 1.40 -9.38
C PRO A 2 -12.78 1.44 -8.13
N ILE A 3 -12.46 0.26 -7.60
CA ILE A 3 -11.40 0.05 -6.61
C ILE A 3 -10.32 -0.74 -7.33
N ILE A 4 -9.09 -0.24 -7.32
CA ILE A 4 -7.97 -0.86 -8.04
C ILE A 4 -6.83 -1.03 -7.05
N THR A 5 -6.30 -2.26 -6.95
CA THR A 5 -5.04 -2.47 -6.23
C THR A 5 -3.92 -2.67 -7.23
N VAL A 6 -2.78 -2.05 -6.94
CA VAL A 6 -1.56 -2.26 -7.71
C VAL A 6 -0.51 -2.78 -6.73
N GLU A 7 -0.04 -4.00 -6.98
CA GLU A 7 1.12 -4.60 -6.30
C GLU A 7 2.25 -4.73 -7.31
N GLY A 8 3.49 -4.55 -6.91
CA GLY A 8 4.58 -4.86 -7.80
C GLY A 8 5.93 -4.95 -7.13
N ARG A 9 6.87 -5.49 -7.89
CA ARG A 9 8.26 -5.62 -7.45
C ARG A 9 8.97 -4.26 -7.50
N VAL A 10 9.98 -4.10 -6.66
CA VAL A 10 10.82 -2.89 -6.69
C VAL A 10 11.46 -2.74 -8.08
N GLY A 11 11.40 -1.51 -8.62
CA GLY A 11 11.87 -1.21 -9.97
C GLY A 11 10.92 -1.64 -11.10
N ALA A 12 9.79 -2.29 -10.81
CA ALA A 12 8.86 -2.74 -11.86
C ALA A 12 7.92 -1.64 -12.38
N GLY A 13 7.82 -0.49 -11.71
CA GLY A 13 7.00 0.64 -12.16
C GLY A 13 5.55 0.65 -11.65
N ALA A 14 5.24 -0.10 -10.59
CA ALA A 14 3.93 -0.09 -9.94
C ALA A 14 3.45 1.31 -9.49
N PRO A 15 4.29 2.17 -8.90
CA PRO A 15 3.85 3.52 -8.52
C PRO A 15 3.46 4.39 -9.72
N ASP A 16 4.20 4.28 -10.81
CA ASP A 16 3.94 5.06 -12.03
C ASP A 16 2.67 4.58 -12.72
N LEU A 17 2.46 3.26 -12.76
CA LEU A 17 1.21 2.67 -13.22
C LEU A 17 0.01 3.17 -12.41
N GLY A 18 0.08 3.06 -11.08
CA GLY A 18 -1.03 3.44 -10.21
C GLY A 18 -1.40 4.92 -10.31
N ARG A 19 -0.40 5.82 -10.36
CA ARG A 19 -0.64 7.26 -10.57
C ARG A 19 -1.23 7.57 -11.93
N LEU A 20 -0.78 6.87 -12.98
CA LEU A 20 -1.31 7.07 -14.32
C LEU A 20 -2.77 6.62 -14.40
N VAL A 21 -3.10 5.44 -13.87
CA VAL A 21 -4.47 4.92 -13.80
C VAL A 21 -5.39 5.86 -13.01
N ALA A 22 -4.94 6.34 -11.84
CA ALA A 22 -5.71 7.26 -11.02
C ALA A 22 -6.02 8.58 -11.76
N ARG A 23 -5.02 9.10 -12.49
CA ARG A 23 -5.20 10.30 -13.33
C ARG A 23 -6.21 10.09 -14.46
N GLU A 24 -6.10 8.98 -15.18
CA GLU A 24 -6.98 8.68 -16.32
C GLU A 24 -8.44 8.45 -15.91
N LEU A 25 -8.66 7.88 -14.71
CA LEU A 25 -9.99 7.65 -14.15
C LEU A 25 -10.51 8.83 -13.33
N GLU A 26 -9.71 9.87 -13.11
CA GLU A 26 -10.02 11.00 -12.21
C GLU A 26 -10.40 10.56 -10.79
N ILE A 27 -9.66 9.58 -10.27
CA ILE A 27 -9.86 8.99 -8.94
C ILE A 27 -8.65 9.19 -8.03
N ASP A 28 -8.84 8.93 -6.72
CA ASP A 28 -7.76 9.11 -5.75
C ASP A 28 -6.66 8.04 -5.90
N PHE A 29 -5.42 8.43 -5.62
CA PHE A 29 -4.27 7.52 -5.52
C PHE A 29 -3.75 7.53 -4.08
N VAL A 30 -3.75 6.36 -3.46
CA VAL A 30 -3.27 6.17 -2.09
C VAL A 30 -2.08 5.22 -2.09
N ASP A 31 -0.97 5.69 -1.50
CA ASP A 31 0.18 4.88 -1.17
C ASP A 31 0.48 4.94 0.34
N ARG A 32 1.43 4.11 0.80
CA ARG A 32 1.84 4.08 2.20
C ARG A 32 2.32 5.43 2.74
N LEU A 33 2.93 6.28 1.91
CA LEU A 33 3.43 7.57 2.35
C LEU A 33 2.27 8.52 2.59
N ILE A 34 1.23 8.44 1.77
CA ILE A 34 -0.02 9.18 1.95
C ILE A 34 -0.75 8.69 3.20
N LEU A 35 -0.88 7.38 3.42
CA LEU A 35 -1.48 6.83 4.65
C LEU A 35 -0.72 7.25 5.91
N ALA A 36 0.61 7.15 5.89
CA ALA A 36 1.48 7.59 6.99
C ALA A 36 1.41 9.12 7.21
N GLN A 37 1.30 9.91 6.14
CA GLN A 37 1.11 11.36 6.24
C GLN A 37 -0.28 11.71 6.78
N ILE A 38 -1.32 10.97 6.41
CA ILE A 38 -2.68 11.15 6.92
C ILE A 38 -2.70 10.77 8.41
N ALA A 39 -2.13 9.64 8.80
CA ALA A 39 -1.98 9.23 10.19
C ALA A 39 -1.23 10.30 11.02
N ARG A 40 -0.08 10.79 10.53
CA ARG A 40 0.68 11.87 11.17
C ARG A 40 -0.09 13.19 11.23
N ARG A 41 -0.83 13.55 10.17
CA ARG A 41 -1.65 14.77 10.16
C ARG A 41 -2.84 14.66 11.08
N VAL A 42 -3.48 13.50 11.20
CA VAL A 42 -4.57 13.27 12.16
C VAL A 42 -4.02 13.36 13.58
N ASN A 43 -2.85 12.78 13.88
CA ASN A 43 -2.19 12.98 15.18
C ASN A 43 -1.74 14.42 15.43
N ALA A 44 -1.24 15.12 14.40
CA ALA A 44 -0.93 16.54 14.50
C ALA A 44 -2.18 17.41 14.66
N THR A 45 -3.31 16.99 14.08
CA THR A 45 -4.62 17.63 14.24
C THR A 45 -5.18 17.38 15.64
N MET A 46 -4.91 16.22 16.24
CA MET A 46 -5.18 15.97 17.67
C MET A 46 -4.32 16.86 18.59
N ARG A 47 -3.10 17.23 18.16
CA ARG A 47 -2.26 18.25 18.83
C ARG A 47 -2.67 19.70 18.55
N ALA A 48 -3.35 19.96 17.43
CA ALA A 48 -3.69 21.31 16.96
C ALA A 48 -5.18 21.69 17.11
N LEU A 49 -6.06 20.76 17.49
CA LEU A 49 -7.47 21.02 17.83
C LEU A 49 -7.63 21.68 19.22
N VAL A 50 -6.79 22.69 19.48
CA VAL A 50 -7.07 23.78 20.41
C VAL A 50 -7.26 25.09 19.66
N ASP A 51 -6.95 25.22 18.36
CA ASP A 51 -7.28 26.48 17.70
C ASP A 51 -7.62 26.43 16.21
N GLN A 52 -8.76 27.07 15.98
CA GLN A 52 -9.16 27.82 14.80
C GLN A 52 -9.88 27.13 13.63
N GLU A 53 -11.16 27.48 13.57
CA GLU A 53 -12.10 27.36 12.46
C GLU A 53 -11.58 27.97 11.16
N ARG A 54 -12.12 27.41 10.07
CA ARG A 54 -12.13 27.88 8.66
C ARG A 54 -10.98 27.37 7.78
N ARG A 55 -11.26 26.29 7.05
CA ARG A 55 -11.04 26.18 5.59
C ARG A 55 -11.79 24.97 5.00
N VAL A 56 -12.18 25.13 3.74
CA VAL A 56 -13.08 24.30 2.91
C VAL A 56 -12.78 22.79 3.00
N PRO A 57 -13.80 21.90 3.04
CA PRO A 57 -13.60 20.47 3.33
C PRO A 57 -12.96 19.72 2.16
N SER A 58 -11.84 19.02 2.40
CA SER A 58 -11.31 17.97 1.50
C SER A 58 -11.58 16.57 2.06
N LEU A 59 -11.56 15.54 1.20
CA LEU A 59 -11.77 14.11 1.54
C LEU A 59 -10.87 13.61 2.69
N VAL A 60 -9.68 14.20 2.84
CA VAL A 60 -8.77 13.96 3.97
C VAL A 60 -9.44 14.23 5.32
N ASN A 61 -10.31 15.25 5.41
CA ASN A 61 -11.07 15.52 6.64
C ASN A 61 -12.16 14.47 6.89
N ARG A 62 -12.74 13.85 5.85
CA ARG A 62 -13.79 12.83 6.01
C ARG A 62 -13.21 11.48 6.43
N LEU A 63 -12.06 11.10 5.87
CA LEU A 63 -11.27 9.95 6.31
C LEU A 63 -10.76 10.18 7.75
N ALA A 64 -10.25 11.38 8.06
CA ALA A 64 -9.86 11.76 9.41
C ALA A 64 -11.01 11.62 10.42
N LEU A 65 -12.23 12.04 10.08
CA LEU A 65 -13.42 11.96 10.94
C LEU A 65 -13.98 10.53 11.13
N ARG A 66 -13.62 9.57 10.26
CA ARG A 66 -13.96 8.14 10.45
C ARG A 66 -12.90 7.42 11.26
N VAL A 67 -11.62 7.67 10.97
CA VAL A 67 -10.50 7.27 11.82
C VAL A 67 -10.71 7.78 13.26
N GLN A 68 -11.20 9.01 13.42
CA GLN A 68 -11.57 9.58 14.72
C GLN A 68 -12.71 8.84 15.45
N ARG A 69 -13.69 8.28 14.75
CA ARG A 69 -14.78 7.52 15.39
C ARG A 69 -14.37 6.13 15.84
N VAL A 70 -13.41 5.52 15.16
CA VAL A 70 -12.76 4.28 15.60
C VAL A 70 -11.85 4.57 16.79
N LEU A 71 -11.12 5.70 16.79
CA LEU A 71 -10.34 6.21 17.94
C LEU A 71 -11.17 6.36 19.22
N GLU A 72 -12.33 7.01 19.12
CA GLU A 72 -13.19 7.32 20.28
C GLU A 72 -13.76 6.06 20.96
N ARG A 73 -13.94 4.96 20.21
CA ARG A 73 -14.41 3.68 20.77
C ARG A 73 -13.33 2.91 21.51
N SER A 74 -12.06 3.23 21.28
CA SER A 74 -10.89 2.54 21.85
C SER A 74 -10.31 3.24 23.09
N ALA A 75 -10.81 4.44 23.42
CA ALA A 75 -10.29 5.33 24.47
C ALA A 75 -10.47 4.86 25.94
N VAL A 76 -10.92 3.61 26.17
CA VAL A 76 -11.08 3.06 27.53
C VAL A 76 -9.79 2.41 28.07
N ALA A 77 -8.78 2.14 27.23
CA ALA A 77 -7.49 1.61 27.67
C ALA A 77 -6.46 2.74 27.82
N GLY A 78 -6.18 3.11 29.08
CA GLY A 78 -5.48 4.35 29.44
C GLY A 78 -3.96 4.40 29.22
N MET A 79 -3.46 5.62 29.47
CA MET A 79 -2.06 6.07 29.55
C MET A 79 -1.33 6.34 28.21
N GLY A 80 -1.39 7.60 27.79
CA GLY A 80 -0.18 8.40 27.55
C GLY A 80 0.80 7.89 26.50
N GLY A 81 0.33 7.68 25.28
CA GLY A 81 1.13 7.46 24.07
C GLY A 81 0.22 7.68 22.86
N ASP A 82 0.79 7.96 21.69
CA ASP A 82 0.03 8.02 20.43
C ASP A 82 -0.91 6.78 20.34
N PRO A 83 -2.25 6.94 20.35
CA PRO A 83 -3.17 5.84 20.63
C PRO A 83 -3.13 4.67 19.63
N TYR A 84 -2.55 4.88 18.44
CA TYR A 84 -2.43 3.85 17.42
C TYR A 84 -1.01 3.31 17.26
N PHE A 85 -0.03 4.18 17.44
CA PHE A 85 1.34 3.90 17.03
C PHE A 85 2.28 3.73 18.21
N GLY A 86 1.79 3.85 19.44
CA GLY A 86 2.62 3.71 20.66
C GLY A 86 3.89 4.56 20.61
N PRO A 87 4.81 4.37 21.55
CA PRO A 87 6.19 4.79 21.35
C PRO A 87 6.87 3.75 20.43
N GLY A 88 7.22 4.13 19.20
CA GLY A 88 8.12 3.33 18.34
C GLY A 88 7.62 2.95 16.93
N VAL A 89 6.33 3.11 16.59
CA VAL A 89 5.81 2.65 15.27
C VAL A 89 6.06 3.62 14.12
N GLU A 90 6.55 4.84 14.39
CA GLU A 90 7.16 5.68 13.33
C GLU A 90 8.32 4.95 12.63
N ASP A 91 9.07 4.16 13.40
CA ASP A 91 10.14 3.29 12.90
C ASP A 91 9.56 2.22 11.96
N LEU A 92 8.53 1.49 12.41
CA LEU A 92 7.78 0.44 11.69
C LEU A 92 7.13 0.89 10.37
N ILE A 93 6.61 2.12 10.31
CA ILE A 93 6.04 2.70 9.08
C ILE A 93 7.14 3.16 8.11
N SER A 94 8.29 3.61 8.66
CA SER A 94 9.47 3.96 7.85
C SER A 94 10.24 2.74 7.35
N ARG A 95 10.09 1.56 7.97
CA ARG A 95 10.81 0.33 7.59
C ARG A 95 10.66 0.02 6.11
N GLN A 96 11.76 0.18 5.38
CA GLN A 96 11.86 -0.34 4.03
C GLN A 96 11.81 -1.88 4.10
N TYR A 97 11.47 -2.53 2.97
CA TYR A 97 11.44 -4.00 2.95
C TYR A 97 12.74 -4.59 3.52
N SER A 98 13.88 -3.91 3.32
CA SER A 98 15.19 -4.23 3.89
C SER A 98 15.22 -4.45 5.41
N GLU A 99 14.28 -3.94 6.20
CA GLU A 99 14.29 -4.12 7.65
C GLU A 99 13.49 -5.34 8.13
N TYR A 100 12.87 -6.11 7.23
CA TYR A 100 12.39 -7.47 7.53
C TYR A 100 13.51 -8.53 7.43
N GLU A 101 14.79 -8.12 7.44
CA GLU A 101 15.95 -9.00 7.30
C GLU A 101 16.05 -10.06 8.40
N ASP A 102 15.62 -9.74 9.62
CA ASP A 102 15.73 -10.64 10.75
C ASP A 102 14.40 -11.35 11.08
N GLU A 103 14.46 -12.66 11.30
CA GLU A 103 13.40 -13.38 12.00
C GLU A 103 13.27 -12.76 13.40
N PRO A 104 12.04 -12.54 13.89
CA PRO A 104 11.85 -11.93 15.19
C PRO A 104 12.63 -12.72 16.24
N HIS A 105 13.56 -12.05 16.91
CA HIS A 105 14.42 -12.66 17.91
C HIS A 105 13.71 -12.77 19.27
N THR A 106 12.51 -12.16 19.39
CA THR A 106 11.71 -12.14 20.61
C THR A 106 10.21 -12.22 20.35
N THR A 107 9.46 -12.75 21.33
CA THR A 107 7.98 -12.80 21.31
C THR A 107 7.33 -11.41 21.23
N ALA A 108 8.02 -10.35 21.66
CA ALA A 108 7.51 -8.98 21.57
C ALA A 108 7.49 -8.48 20.12
N GLU A 109 8.50 -8.84 19.31
CA GLU A 109 8.57 -8.50 17.88
C GLU A 109 7.53 -9.28 17.07
N GLU A 110 7.26 -10.54 17.42
CA GLU A 110 6.20 -11.33 16.79
C GLU A 110 4.80 -10.72 17.00
N VAL A 111 4.51 -10.30 18.25
CA VAL A 111 3.23 -9.68 18.61
C VAL A 111 3.04 -8.32 17.91
N ASP A 112 4.12 -7.58 17.72
CA ASP A 112 4.11 -6.30 17.01
C ASP A 112 3.82 -6.47 15.51
N ASP A 113 4.40 -7.49 14.88
CA ASP A 113 4.16 -7.84 13.48
C ASP A 113 2.70 -8.25 13.21
N GLU A 114 2.11 -9.10 14.06
CA GLU A 114 0.71 -9.50 13.92
C GLU A 114 -0.25 -8.31 14.02
N ARG A 115 0.02 -7.41 14.98
CA ARG A 115 -0.76 -6.19 15.17
C ARG A 115 -0.61 -5.24 13.99
N PHE A 116 0.59 -5.12 13.42
CA PHE A 116 0.85 -4.34 12.23
C PHE A 116 0.06 -4.87 11.01
N ILE A 117 0.07 -6.19 10.80
CA ILE A 117 -0.67 -6.84 9.70
C ILE A 117 -2.17 -6.61 9.86
N ALA A 118 -2.71 -6.81 11.07
CA ALA A 118 -4.13 -6.59 11.35
C ALA A 118 -4.55 -5.13 11.11
N THR A 119 -3.75 -4.17 11.59
CA THR A 119 -4.02 -2.74 11.41
C THR A 119 -3.94 -2.35 9.92
N THR A 120 -2.95 -2.89 9.20
CA THR A 120 -2.80 -2.64 7.76
C THR A 120 -4.01 -3.15 6.98
N ARG A 121 -4.56 -4.32 7.36
CA ARG A 121 -5.78 -4.88 6.78
C ARG A 121 -6.97 -3.94 6.97
N GLU A 122 -7.24 -3.52 8.20
CA GLU A 122 -8.36 -2.62 8.54
C GLU A 122 -8.28 -1.31 7.74
N VAL A 123 -7.10 -0.69 7.67
CA VAL A 123 -6.90 0.56 6.92
C VAL A 123 -7.16 0.35 5.42
N ILE A 124 -6.71 -0.75 4.84
CA ILE A 124 -6.90 -1.01 3.40
C ILE A 124 -8.37 -1.29 3.08
N GLU A 125 -9.08 -2.01 3.95
CA GLU A 125 -10.51 -2.25 3.83
C GLU A 125 -11.31 -0.94 3.91
N ASP A 126 -11.01 -0.10 4.91
CA ASP A 126 -11.64 1.21 5.11
C ASP A 126 -11.41 2.17 3.93
N VAL A 127 -10.23 2.11 3.34
CA VAL A 127 -9.87 2.91 2.16
C VAL A 127 -10.60 2.39 0.92
N ALA A 128 -10.67 1.07 0.75
CA ALA A 128 -11.39 0.44 -0.36
C ALA A 128 -12.90 0.75 -0.31
N ASP A 129 -13.50 0.78 0.88
CA ASP A 129 -14.92 1.07 1.08
C ASP A 129 -15.34 2.50 0.67
N GLN A 130 -14.39 3.39 0.41
CA GLN A 130 -14.69 4.71 -0.15
C GLN A 130 -15.03 4.64 -1.65
N GLY A 131 -14.54 3.61 -2.34
CA GLY A 131 -14.62 3.50 -3.79
C GLY A 131 -13.80 4.59 -4.51
N ASN A 132 -13.73 4.51 -5.84
CA ASN A 132 -13.04 5.49 -6.69
C ASN A 132 -11.61 5.73 -6.20
N ILE A 133 -10.83 4.66 -6.13
CA ILE A 133 -9.48 4.71 -5.56
C ILE A 133 -8.54 3.69 -6.19
N VAL A 134 -7.29 4.12 -6.39
CA VAL A 134 -6.15 3.27 -6.67
C VAL A 134 -5.31 3.15 -5.42
N ILE A 135 -5.13 1.92 -4.95
CA ILE A 135 -4.37 1.57 -3.76
C ILE A 135 -3.05 0.92 -4.19
N LEU A 136 -1.94 1.63 -4.00
CA LEU A 136 -0.59 1.06 -4.07
C LEU A 136 -0.19 0.63 -2.66
N SER A 137 -0.30 -0.66 -2.37
CA SER A 137 -0.03 -1.18 -1.03
C SER A 137 0.84 -2.42 -1.05
N ARG A 138 1.33 -2.83 0.13
CA ARG A 138 2.05 -4.08 0.39
C ARG A 138 1.03 -5.14 0.80
N GLY A 139 0.44 -5.85 -0.14
CA GLY A 139 -0.55 -6.89 0.13
C GLY A 139 -2.00 -6.47 -0.09
N GLY A 140 -2.26 -5.31 -0.70
CA GLY A 140 -3.63 -4.88 -1.01
C GLY A 140 -4.39 -5.88 -1.88
N ALA A 141 -3.69 -6.52 -2.83
CA ALA A 141 -4.25 -7.59 -3.66
C ALA A 141 -4.59 -8.86 -2.86
N ALA A 142 -3.80 -9.17 -1.82
CA ALA A 142 -4.06 -10.32 -0.94
C ALA A 142 -5.19 -10.04 0.06
N ILE A 143 -5.21 -8.83 0.63
CA ILE A 143 -6.22 -8.38 1.60
C ILE A 143 -7.60 -8.31 0.95
N LEU A 144 -7.69 -7.72 -0.24
CA LEU A 144 -8.96 -7.54 -0.96
C LEU A 144 -9.25 -8.70 -1.93
N LYS A 145 -8.64 -9.88 -1.73
CA LYS A 145 -8.75 -11.03 -2.64
C LYS A 145 -10.19 -11.52 -2.79
N GLU A 146 -10.95 -11.54 -1.71
CA GLU A 146 -12.32 -12.08 -1.66
C GLU A 146 -13.39 -11.03 -2.06
N ARG A 147 -12.96 -9.83 -2.46
CA ARG A 147 -13.86 -8.79 -2.96
C ARG A 147 -14.01 -8.89 -4.49
N ASN A 148 -15.26 -8.85 -4.94
CA ASN A 148 -15.61 -8.88 -6.36
C ASN A 148 -15.61 -7.47 -7.00
N ASP A 149 -15.61 -6.40 -6.19
CA ASP A 149 -15.65 -5.01 -6.66
C ASP A 149 -14.26 -4.37 -6.85
N VAL A 150 -13.19 -5.19 -6.85
CA VAL A 150 -11.79 -4.72 -6.85
C VAL A 150 -11.00 -5.30 -8.01
N VAL A 151 -10.42 -4.44 -8.86
CA VAL A 151 -9.44 -4.88 -9.88
C VAL A 151 -8.05 -4.98 -9.27
N ARG A 152 -7.60 -6.20 -9.02
CA ARG A 152 -6.25 -6.53 -8.53
C ARG A 152 -5.24 -6.68 -9.67
N VAL A 153 -4.21 -5.83 -9.70
CA VAL A 153 -3.18 -5.76 -10.75
C VAL A 153 -1.79 -6.02 -10.17
N GLY A 154 -1.04 -6.94 -10.79
CA GLY A 154 0.36 -7.20 -10.46
C GLY A 154 1.33 -6.55 -11.46
N VAL A 155 2.50 -6.12 -11.00
CA VAL A 155 3.54 -5.52 -11.85
C VAL A 155 4.90 -6.16 -11.58
N VAL A 156 5.48 -6.77 -12.60
CA VAL A 156 6.77 -7.46 -12.57
C VAL A 156 7.69 -6.95 -13.68
N GLY A 157 8.95 -7.36 -13.63
CA GLY A 157 9.98 -7.02 -14.61
C GLY A 157 11.20 -7.91 -14.46
N ARG A 158 11.94 -8.13 -15.55
CA ARG A 158 13.27 -8.77 -15.50
C ARG A 158 14.20 -7.95 -14.61
N ILE A 159 15.08 -8.64 -13.88
CA ILE A 159 15.96 -8.01 -12.90
C ILE A 159 16.82 -6.89 -13.52
N GLU A 160 17.34 -7.08 -14.72
CA GLU A 160 18.19 -6.08 -15.39
C GLU A 160 17.43 -4.79 -15.72
N ASP A 161 16.20 -4.89 -16.23
CA ASP A 161 15.37 -3.73 -16.54
C ASP A 161 14.94 -2.99 -15.27
N ARG A 162 14.64 -3.75 -14.20
CA ARG A 162 14.32 -3.18 -12.88
C ARG A 162 15.54 -2.48 -12.26
N ALA A 163 16.71 -3.12 -12.33
CA ALA A 163 17.98 -2.59 -11.81
C ALA A 163 18.38 -1.31 -12.55
N GLY A 164 18.24 -1.27 -13.88
CA GLY A 164 18.48 -0.05 -14.66
C GLY A 164 17.64 1.13 -14.18
N ARG A 165 16.33 0.93 -14.00
CA ARG A 165 15.44 2.00 -13.49
C ARG A 165 15.78 2.45 -12.07
N VAL A 166 16.18 1.52 -11.20
CA VAL A 166 16.58 1.84 -9.83
C VAL A 166 17.91 2.58 -9.82
N SER A 167 18.89 2.11 -10.57
CA SER A 167 20.21 2.75 -10.75
C SER A 167 20.06 4.19 -11.22
N GLU A 168 19.27 4.42 -12.28
CA GLU A 168 18.99 5.77 -12.80
C GLU A 168 18.28 6.67 -11.78
N ARG A 169 17.25 6.16 -11.09
CA ARG A 169 16.44 6.97 -10.17
C ARG A 169 17.20 7.33 -8.89
N GLU A 170 17.94 6.39 -8.32
CA GLU A 170 18.65 6.56 -7.05
C GLU A 170 20.10 7.02 -7.23
N SER A 171 20.59 7.12 -8.48
CA SER A 171 21.98 7.46 -8.81
C SER A 171 23.01 6.52 -8.17
N ILE A 172 22.73 5.22 -8.19
CA ILE A 172 23.60 4.14 -7.68
C ILE A 172 24.09 3.23 -8.81
N SER A 173 25.11 2.41 -8.57
CA SER A 173 25.61 1.46 -9.57
C SER A 173 24.58 0.35 -9.88
N MET A 174 24.76 -0.31 -11.02
CA MET A 174 23.93 -1.47 -11.40
C MET A 174 24.03 -2.62 -10.39
N ASP A 175 25.21 -2.85 -9.81
CA ASP A 175 25.42 -3.91 -8.83
C ASP A 175 24.70 -3.58 -7.51
N GLU A 176 24.86 -2.35 -6.99
CA GLU A 176 24.11 -1.87 -5.82
C GLU A 176 22.60 -1.92 -6.05
N ALA A 177 22.12 -1.60 -7.25
CA ALA A 177 20.71 -1.69 -7.60
C ALA A 177 20.20 -3.14 -7.60
N ARG A 178 20.98 -4.10 -8.12
CA ARG A 178 20.62 -5.53 -8.08
C ARG A 178 20.55 -6.04 -6.66
N ASP A 179 21.53 -5.70 -5.83
CA ASP A 179 21.56 -6.09 -4.43
C ASP A 179 20.35 -5.50 -3.70
N PHE A 180 20.10 -4.19 -3.83
CA PHE A 180 18.94 -3.55 -3.22
C PHE A 180 17.61 -4.19 -3.64
N ILE A 181 17.47 -4.51 -4.94
CA ILE A 181 16.28 -5.21 -5.44
C ILE A 181 16.18 -6.60 -4.81
N ALA A 182 17.25 -7.39 -4.78
CA ALA A 182 17.25 -8.74 -4.20
C ALA A 182 16.82 -8.73 -2.73
N HIS A 183 17.36 -7.81 -1.92
CA HIS A 183 16.98 -7.66 -0.51
C HIS A 183 15.50 -7.27 -0.37
N SER A 184 15.04 -6.27 -1.14
CA SER A 184 13.64 -5.84 -1.14
C SER A 184 12.68 -6.94 -1.57
N ASP A 185 13.08 -7.70 -2.59
CA ASP A 185 12.34 -8.79 -3.20
C ASP A 185 12.16 -9.98 -2.22
N ALA A 186 13.20 -10.30 -1.46
CA ALA A 186 13.18 -11.35 -0.42
C ALA A 186 12.32 -10.95 0.78
N ALA A 187 12.46 -9.71 1.24
CA ALA A 187 11.64 -9.19 2.34
C ALA A 187 10.16 -9.10 1.98
N GLN A 188 9.81 -8.71 0.75
CA GLN A 188 8.42 -8.76 0.30
C GLN A 188 7.87 -10.19 0.33
N HIS A 189 8.70 -11.18 -0.05
CA HIS A 189 8.28 -12.58 0.01
C HIS A 189 8.01 -13.03 1.46
N ARG A 190 8.95 -12.77 2.39
CA ARG A 190 8.75 -13.09 3.82
C ARG A 190 7.49 -12.45 4.40
N TYR A 191 7.25 -11.18 4.09
CA TYR A 191 6.04 -10.48 4.51
C TYR A 191 4.77 -11.17 3.99
N PHE A 192 4.72 -11.50 2.69
CA PHE A 192 3.54 -12.15 2.10
C PHE A 192 3.32 -13.56 2.62
N GLU A 193 4.39 -14.33 2.87
CA GLU A 193 4.32 -15.65 3.46
C GLU A 193 3.75 -15.57 4.88
N LYS A 194 4.31 -14.68 5.72
CA LYS A 194 3.86 -14.50 7.11
C LYS A 194 2.43 -13.94 7.20
N ALA A 195 2.10 -12.93 6.40
CA ALA A 195 0.83 -12.22 6.52
C ALA A 195 -0.34 -12.90 5.81
N PHE A 196 -0.06 -13.61 4.71
CA PHE A 196 -1.10 -14.13 3.81
C PHE A 196 -0.91 -15.59 3.41
N GLY A 197 0.17 -16.24 3.83
CA GLY A 197 0.46 -17.63 3.47
C GLY A 197 0.66 -17.85 1.97
N THR A 198 1.10 -16.81 1.23
CA THR A 198 1.29 -16.89 -0.23
C THR A 198 2.50 -16.06 -0.68
N SER A 199 2.74 -16.00 -1.99
CA SER A 199 3.81 -15.26 -2.64
C SER A 199 3.28 -13.93 -3.22
N PRO A 200 4.08 -12.85 -3.22
CA PRO A 200 3.70 -11.59 -3.87
C PRO A 200 3.54 -11.70 -5.39
N ILE A 201 4.04 -12.78 -5.99
CA ILE A 201 3.91 -13.04 -7.43
C ILE A 201 2.98 -14.23 -7.72
N ASP A 202 2.17 -14.65 -6.76
CA ASP A 202 1.13 -15.65 -6.99
C ASP A 202 0.11 -15.11 -8.02
N PRO A 203 0.03 -15.71 -9.22
CA PRO A 203 -0.87 -15.21 -10.27
C PRO A 203 -2.35 -15.26 -9.86
N PHE A 204 -2.74 -16.10 -8.89
CA PHE A 204 -4.12 -16.19 -8.42
C PHE A 204 -4.54 -15.04 -7.48
N LEU A 205 -3.60 -14.17 -7.11
CA LEU A 205 -3.90 -12.92 -6.40
C LEU A 205 -4.37 -11.79 -7.32
N TYR A 206 -4.20 -11.93 -8.63
CA TYR A 206 -4.39 -10.85 -9.58
C TYR A 206 -5.38 -11.26 -10.67
N HIS A 207 -6.13 -10.29 -11.19
CA HIS A 207 -6.86 -10.51 -12.44
C HIS A 207 -5.89 -10.55 -13.63
N PHE A 208 -4.83 -9.75 -13.58
CA PHE A 208 -3.74 -9.79 -14.55
C PHE A 208 -2.46 -9.18 -13.97
N MET A 209 -1.33 -9.58 -14.55
CA MET A 209 0.00 -9.08 -14.21
C MET A 209 0.69 -8.53 -15.46
N PHE A 210 1.35 -7.38 -15.34
CA PHE A 210 2.16 -6.81 -16.42
C PHE A 210 3.63 -7.08 -16.20
N ASN A 211 4.30 -7.61 -17.22
CA ASN A 211 5.75 -7.60 -17.30
C ASN A 211 6.23 -6.32 -17.98
N THR A 212 6.66 -5.33 -17.20
CA THR A 212 7.07 -4.01 -17.72
C THR A 212 8.43 -4.03 -18.41
N SER A 213 9.10 -5.17 -18.48
CA SER A 213 10.21 -5.39 -19.40
C SER A 213 9.77 -5.50 -20.87
N ASP A 214 8.53 -5.94 -21.10
CA ASP A 214 8.00 -6.21 -22.43
C ASP A 214 6.84 -5.28 -22.80
N VAL A 215 6.22 -4.59 -21.82
CA VAL A 215 5.17 -3.59 -22.05
C VAL A 215 5.49 -2.24 -21.41
N THR A 216 5.00 -1.16 -22.02
CA THR A 216 5.14 0.19 -21.45
C THR A 216 4.15 0.43 -20.33
N ILE A 217 4.49 1.32 -19.39
CA ILE A 217 3.57 1.75 -18.32
C ILE A 217 2.27 2.32 -18.88
N SER A 218 2.34 3.07 -19.98
CA SER A 218 1.15 3.62 -20.66
C SER A 218 0.25 2.51 -21.23
N TYR A 219 0.82 1.43 -21.76
CA TYR A 219 0.02 0.28 -22.19
C TYR A 219 -0.65 -0.40 -21.00
N ALA A 220 0.12 -0.71 -19.95
CA ALA A 220 -0.39 -1.30 -18.72
C ALA A 220 -1.54 -0.47 -18.12
N ALA A 221 -1.38 0.86 -18.07
CA ALA A 221 -2.41 1.76 -17.54
C ALA A 221 -3.70 1.71 -18.36
N ARG A 222 -3.62 1.77 -19.70
CA ARG A 222 -4.81 1.66 -20.55
C ARG A 222 -5.56 0.34 -20.34
N MET A 223 -4.83 -0.76 -20.22
CA MET A 223 -5.43 -2.07 -19.98
C MET A 223 -6.06 -2.16 -18.58
N THR A 224 -5.43 -1.57 -17.56
CA THR A 224 -6.02 -1.47 -16.22
C THR A 224 -7.29 -0.62 -16.20
N VAL A 225 -7.29 0.53 -16.89
CA VAL A 225 -8.46 1.40 -17.03
C VAL A 225 -9.60 0.66 -17.72
N LEU A 226 -9.31 -0.05 -18.82
CA LEU A 226 -10.30 -0.86 -19.52
C LEU A 226 -10.87 -1.94 -18.60
N ALA A 227 -10.02 -2.68 -17.88
CA ALA A 227 -10.48 -3.69 -16.93
C ALA A 227 -11.38 -3.11 -15.83
N ALA A 228 -11.01 -1.95 -15.27
CA ALA A 228 -11.82 -1.27 -14.25
C ALA A 228 -13.20 -0.82 -14.77
N GLN A 229 -13.34 -0.59 -16.07
CA GLN A 229 -14.60 -0.24 -16.73
C GLN A 229 -15.41 -1.47 -17.18
N SER A 230 -14.77 -2.63 -17.32
CA SER A 230 -15.39 -3.88 -17.79
C SER A 230 -15.79 -4.84 -16.67
N LEU A 231 -15.38 -4.56 -15.41
CA LEU A 231 -15.69 -5.42 -14.27
C LEU A 231 -17.21 -5.57 -14.10
N ASP A 232 -17.71 -6.80 -14.21
CA ASP A 232 -19.13 -7.10 -14.02
C ASP A 232 -19.51 -7.20 -12.53
N ASP A 233 -20.81 -7.37 -12.25
CA ASP A 233 -21.34 -7.48 -10.89
C ASP A 233 -20.82 -8.73 -10.13
N ASP A 234 -20.35 -9.75 -10.86
CA ASP A 234 -19.75 -10.98 -10.31
C ASP A 234 -18.23 -10.83 -10.08
N GLY A 235 -17.63 -9.69 -10.42
CA GLY A 235 -16.20 -9.41 -10.31
C GLY A 235 -15.34 -10.08 -11.38
N LYS A 236 -15.92 -10.34 -12.56
CA LYS A 236 -15.22 -10.92 -13.72
C LYS A 236 -14.96 -9.84 -14.78
N LEU A 237 -13.86 -10.02 -15.51
CA LEU A 237 -13.38 -9.14 -16.59
C LEU A 237 -13.66 -9.73 -17.98
#